data_AF-A0A0K6FSM9-F1
#
_entry.id   AF-A0A0K6FSM9-F1
#
_cell.length_a   1.000
_cell.length_b   1.000
_cell.length_c   1.000
_cell.angle_alpha   90.00
_cell.angle_beta   90.00
_cell.angle_gamma   90.00
#
_symmetry.space_group_name_H-M   'P 1'
#
loop_
_entity.id
_entity.type
_entity.pdbx_description
1 polymer ?
#
loop_
_entity_poly.entity_id
_entity_poly.type
_entity_poly.pdbx_seq_one_letter_code
_entity_poly.pdbx_strand_id
1 'polypeptide(L)'
;MKLFSFTSALALLGLASAFELKISDQDDFRQACSGMWGGDNAYIKVTFDPTSRGQVAMVIYEWRDARYLGIDTEPDNYLVPKTYVCTTDAVRSKLCSESQLGRFILNLKGTSLEELSVWSASVGFGNQTQAGNSTTAPTTTTGGNSTTGTSGFWDNPAGNPTPPPSDWDSPWRRGAALSLAPRHVNNTVVPSGVLWYKDPILYQVNKKGYYCIAAIPITTGATADTAVHAEFTGHVLFHNIFHGKLAATDYPKINFYMVLALVYLALGGVWGFMCFKHRDDLLPLQFYISYLVGFLVIEMTATWAYYRYLNSHDRGTATTLFLAVVAILDAGRNALSFFLLLVVSLGLSVVRESLGPIMTRVKLLAGAHFVFGVLYAMGMVELELESASALLLLMFVIPLSFTLSGFLLWIMYALNGTMAELADRKQTYKLSMFRALYRILLLAVIVIGAFFVVSSMSFSNRLDEDYAPETWETRWYLLDAWLAILYLAVFSSIAFLWRPTGHNRRLAMSDELAQDDDGAGEYDLEAIRPDGMGPSEEHLPGTREPLRQEEVVFEIGDDDEDEGVGRRRGAGEREGLMGDGRVKDRSD
;
A
#
# COMPACT_ATOMS: atom_id res chain seq x y z
N MET A 1 -1.21 -34.75 3.01
CA MET A 1 -1.34 -34.43 4.45
C MET A 1 0.05 -34.43 5.07
N LYS A 2 0.71 -33.27 5.12
CA LYS A 2 1.92 -33.02 5.91
C LYS A 2 1.80 -31.59 6.44
N LEU A 3 1.35 -31.47 7.69
CA LEU A 3 1.33 -30.24 8.47
C LEU A 3 2.79 -29.89 8.82
N PHE A 4 3.24 -28.68 8.52
CA PHE A 4 4.47 -28.14 9.11
C PHE A 4 4.15 -26.84 9.84
N SER A 5 3.98 -27.01 11.15
CA SER A 5 4.44 -26.19 12.27
C SER A 5 4.72 -24.71 12.02
N PHE A 6 3.78 -23.86 12.43
CA PHE A 6 4.05 -22.49 12.82
C PHE A 6 4.72 -22.51 14.21
N THR A 7 5.96 -22.03 14.32
CA THR A 7 6.53 -21.64 15.61
C THR A 7 6.93 -20.18 15.59
N SER A 8 6.27 -19.47 16.50
CA SER A 8 6.51 -18.11 16.95
C SER A 8 7.98 -17.85 17.29
N ALA A 9 8.50 -16.70 16.87
CA ALA A 9 9.70 -16.11 17.46
C ALA A 9 9.39 -14.63 17.75
N LEU A 10 9.12 -14.38 19.03
CA LEU A 10 8.87 -13.06 19.61
C LEU A 10 10.21 -12.39 19.94
N ALA A 11 10.23 -11.06 19.74
CA ALA A 11 10.98 -10.06 20.49
C ALA A 11 12.52 -10.10 20.45
N LEU A 12 13.08 -9.25 19.57
CA LEU A 12 14.24 -8.44 19.92
C LEU A 12 13.80 -6.97 19.97
N LEU A 13 13.72 -6.44 21.19
CA LEU A 13 13.56 -5.02 21.48
C LEU A 13 14.88 -4.31 21.15
N GLY A 14 14.95 -3.71 19.96
CA GLY A 14 15.87 -2.62 19.68
C GLY A 14 15.24 -1.30 20.13
N LEU A 15 15.96 -0.53 20.93
CA LEU A 15 15.59 0.85 21.25
C LEU A 15 15.51 1.64 19.92
N ALA A 16 14.33 2.15 19.60
CA ALA A 16 13.99 2.68 18.28
C ALA A 16 14.10 4.21 18.23
N SER A 17 14.84 4.73 17.23
CA SER A 17 14.78 6.13 16.80
C SER A 17 13.61 6.36 15.83
N ALA A 18 13.15 7.60 15.69
CA ALA A 18 11.90 8.02 15.01
C ALA A 18 12.00 8.28 13.49
N PHE A 19 10.94 8.84 12.89
CA PHE A 19 10.87 9.26 11.48
C PHE A 19 11.76 10.49 11.20
N GLU A 20 12.71 10.39 10.28
CA GLU A 20 13.72 11.43 10.00
C GLU A 20 13.58 12.00 8.58
N LEU A 21 13.59 13.33 8.45
CA LEU A 21 13.57 14.08 7.20
C LEU A 21 14.85 14.93 7.08
N LYS A 22 15.40 15.05 5.88
CA LYS A 22 16.54 15.93 5.61
C LYS A 22 16.04 17.37 5.38
N ILE A 23 16.82 18.36 5.80
CA ILE A 23 16.60 19.79 5.54
C ILE A 23 17.92 20.42 5.10
N SER A 24 17.90 21.20 4.02
CA SER A 24 19.07 21.83 3.42
C SER A 24 18.78 23.26 2.96
N ASP A 25 19.80 24.11 2.87
CA ASP A 25 19.69 25.45 2.28
C ASP A 25 19.36 25.43 0.78
N GLN A 26 19.68 24.32 0.11
CA GLN A 26 19.42 24.07 -1.31
C GLN A 26 17.97 23.63 -1.59
N ASP A 27 17.18 23.28 -0.56
CA ASP A 27 15.79 22.87 -0.75
C ASP A 27 14.91 24.09 -1.07
N ASP A 28 14.00 23.99 -2.04
CA ASP A 28 13.16 25.11 -2.48
C ASP A 28 12.38 25.79 -1.35
N PHE A 29 11.83 24.97 -0.43
CA PHE A 29 11.02 25.45 0.69
C PHE A 29 11.80 25.61 2.00
N ARG A 30 13.02 25.05 2.09
CA ARG A 30 13.87 25.03 3.30
C ARG A 30 13.09 24.69 4.57
N GLN A 31 12.16 23.76 4.42
CA GLN A 31 11.14 23.44 5.40
C GLN A 31 10.90 21.93 5.43
N ALA A 32 10.75 21.38 6.62
CA ALA A 32 10.31 20.00 6.83
C ALA A 32 9.04 20.00 7.67
N CYS A 33 8.01 19.29 7.21
CA CYS A 33 6.74 19.20 7.91
C CYS A 33 6.29 17.75 8.07
N SER A 34 5.59 17.46 9.17
CA SER A 34 4.94 16.18 9.39
C SER A 34 3.75 16.30 10.33
N GLY A 35 2.74 15.46 10.11
CA GLY A 35 1.71 15.23 11.12
C GLY A 35 2.34 14.64 12.39
N MET A 36 1.83 15.03 13.55
CA MET A 36 2.27 14.47 14.83
C MET A 36 1.08 14.21 15.75
N TRP A 37 1.06 13.02 16.32
CA TRP A 37 0.31 12.63 17.50
C TRP A 37 1.13 13.08 18.72
N GLY A 38 0.70 14.18 19.35
CA GLY A 38 1.37 14.76 20.52
C GLY A 38 1.07 14.04 21.83
N GLY A 39 1.93 14.27 22.82
CA GLY A 39 1.86 13.72 24.18
C GLY A 39 3.22 13.82 24.90
N ASP A 40 3.31 13.30 26.12
CA ASP A 40 4.47 13.54 27.02
C ASP A 40 5.82 13.04 26.49
N ASN A 41 5.80 12.08 25.56
CA ASN A 41 7.02 11.53 24.96
C ASN A 41 7.24 12.02 23.51
N ALA A 42 6.31 12.78 22.94
CA ALA A 42 6.43 13.24 21.56
C ALA A 42 7.33 14.49 21.49
N TYR A 43 8.29 14.48 20.58
CA TYR A 43 9.21 15.58 20.39
C TYR A 43 9.71 15.67 18.96
N ILE A 44 10.16 16.85 18.58
CA ILE A 44 10.85 17.15 17.34
C ILE A 44 12.31 17.37 17.69
N LYS A 45 13.21 16.58 17.10
CA LYS A 45 14.66 16.75 17.29
C LYS A 45 15.28 17.25 15.99
N VAL A 46 15.95 18.39 16.05
CA VAL A 46 16.67 18.97 14.91
C VAL A 46 18.17 18.83 15.15
N THR A 47 18.85 18.26 14.17
CA THR A 47 20.30 18.06 14.16
C THR A 47 20.88 18.67 12.91
N PHE A 48 21.84 19.58 13.07
CA PHE A 48 22.62 20.13 11.96
C PHE A 48 23.96 19.42 11.84
N ASP A 49 24.42 19.27 10.59
CA ASP A 49 25.70 18.67 10.27
C ASP A 49 26.86 19.58 10.69
N PRO A 50 28.01 19.02 11.12
CA PRO A 50 29.19 19.81 11.50
C PRO A 50 29.78 20.68 10.38
N THR A 51 29.42 20.41 9.12
CA THR A 51 29.82 21.19 7.95
C THR A 51 29.05 22.50 7.81
N SER A 52 27.92 22.66 8.52
CA SER A 52 27.07 23.85 8.47
C SER A 52 27.82 25.09 8.98
N ARG A 53 27.61 26.24 8.34
CA ARG A 53 28.31 27.51 8.61
C ARG A 53 27.36 28.70 8.55
N GLY A 54 27.73 29.77 9.24
CA GLY A 54 26.97 31.03 9.24
C GLY A 54 25.83 31.03 10.25
N GLN A 55 24.80 31.83 9.97
CA GLN A 55 23.65 32.03 10.87
C GLN A 55 22.34 31.79 10.13
N VAL A 56 21.42 31.04 10.74
CA VAL A 56 20.10 30.72 10.18
C VAL A 56 19.00 31.24 11.09
N ALA A 57 17.94 31.79 10.52
CA ALA A 57 16.69 32.04 11.23
C ALA A 57 15.92 30.72 11.25
N MET A 58 15.62 30.20 12.44
CA MET A 58 14.91 28.94 12.59
C MET A 58 13.57 29.17 13.29
N VAL A 59 12.53 28.46 12.84
CA VAL A 59 11.22 28.41 13.49
C VAL A 59 10.69 26.99 13.48
N ILE A 60 10.09 26.57 14.60
CA ILE A 60 9.30 25.36 14.75
C ILE A 60 7.89 25.81 15.11
N TYR A 61 6.88 25.36 14.37
CA TYR A 61 5.50 25.80 14.59
C TYR A 61 4.48 24.74 14.24
N GLU A 62 3.30 24.82 14.86
CA GLU A 62 2.11 24.10 14.40
C GLU A 62 1.40 24.92 13.30
N TRP A 63 0.89 24.25 12.27
CA TRP A 63 0.39 24.90 11.06
C TRP A 63 -0.75 25.90 11.30
N ARG A 64 -1.65 25.67 12.25
CA ARG A 64 -2.73 26.62 12.58
C ARG A 64 -2.19 27.93 13.13
N ASP A 65 -0.99 27.91 13.72
CA ASP A 65 -0.31 29.08 14.22
C ASP A 65 0.58 29.76 13.16
N ALA A 66 0.71 29.19 11.95
CA ALA A 66 1.48 29.77 10.84
C ALA A 66 0.97 31.16 10.44
N ARG A 67 -0.32 31.45 10.64
CA ARG A 67 -0.93 32.76 10.39
C ARG A 67 -0.33 33.90 11.22
N TYR A 68 0.33 33.59 12.32
CA TYR A 68 1.02 34.56 13.19
C TYR A 68 2.48 34.77 12.78
N LEU A 69 2.98 34.05 11.77
CA LEU A 69 4.32 34.22 11.23
C LEU A 69 4.35 35.31 10.15
N GLY A 70 5.32 36.20 10.28
CA GLY A 70 5.55 37.30 9.35
C GLY A 70 4.59 38.47 9.51
N ILE A 71 4.88 39.53 8.76
CA ILE A 71 4.04 40.73 8.65
C ILE A 71 3.72 40.97 7.19
N ASP A 72 2.44 41.24 6.91
CA ASP A 72 1.97 41.71 5.61
C ASP A 72 2.48 43.14 5.39
N THR A 73 3.36 43.34 4.41
CA THR A 73 3.91 44.67 4.08
C THR A 73 2.91 45.53 3.31
N GLU A 74 1.94 44.91 2.63
CA GLU A 74 0.77 45.57 2.04
C GLU A 74 -0.50 44.74 2.34
N PRO A 75 -1.42 45.20 3.21
CA PRO A 75 -2.57 44.40 3.65
C PRO A 75 -3.65 44.20 2.57
N ASP A 76 -3.69 45.04 1.53
CA ASP A 76 -4.72 45.01 0.49
C ASP A 76 -4.28 44.25 -0.79
N ASN A 77 -3.04 43.77 -0.83
CA ASN A 77 -2.46 43.14 -2.01
C ASN A 77 -1.95 41.72 -1.69
N TYR A 78 -2.80 40.72 -1.91
CA TYR A 78 -2.48 39.30 -1.71
C TYR A 78 -1.29 38.78 -2.55
N LEU A 79 -0.82 39.57 -3.54
CA LEU A 79 0.36 39.25 -4.34
C LEU A 79 1.68 39.67 -3.68
N VAL A 80 1.65 40.46 -2.59
CA VAL A 80 2.86 40.93 -1.93
C VAL A 80 3.31 39.91 -0.88
N PRO A 81 4.57 39.44 -0.93
CA PRO A 81 5.05 38.43 -0.02
C PRO A 81 5.14 38.96 1.41
N LYS A 82 4.66 38.16 2.36
CA LYS A 82 4.89 38.38 3.80
C LYS A 82 6.39 38.44 4.09
N THR A 83 6.78 39.41 4.92
CA THR A 83 8.15 39.45 5.44
C THR A 83 8.23 38.56 6.68
N TYR A 84 8.90 37.40 6.54
CA TYR A 84 8.97 36.39 7.61
C TYR A 84 10.15 36.55 8.55
N VAL A 85 11.30 37.05 8.08
CA VAL A 85 12.54 37.12 8.86
C VAL A 85 12.90 38.57 9.19
N CYS A 86 13.28 38.81 10.45
CA CYS A 86 13.77 40.11 10.91
C CYS A 86 15.21 40.34 10.43
N THR A 87 15.35 40.97 9.27
CA THR A 87 16.63 41.44 8.72
C THR A 87 16.91 42.89 9.13
N THR A 88 18.12 43.39 8.85
CA THR A 88 18.49 44.79 9.07
C THR A 88 17.55 45.76 8.34
N ASP A 89 17.08 45.40 7.15
CA ASP A 89 16.08 46.17 6.40
C ASP A 89 14.70 46.12 7.06
N ALA A 90 14.28 44.98 7.61
CA ALA A 90 13.02 44.87 8.37
C ALA A 90 13.03 45.73 9.65
N VAL A 91 14.18 45.81 10.34
CA VAL A 91 14.38 46.71 11.48
C VAL A 91 14.29 48.17 11.04
N ARG A 92 14.95 48.55 9.93
CA ARG A 92 14.90 49.92 9.37
C ARG A 92 13.46 50.33 9.02
N SER A 93 12.68 49.37 8.51
CA SER A 93 11.26 49.52 8.20
C SER A 93 10.33 49.44 9.43
N LYS A 94 10.88 49.34 10.64
CA LYS A 94 10.15 49.24 11.92
C LYS A 94 9.20 48.04 12.02
N LEU A 95 9.47 46.97 11.28
CA LEU A 95 8.68 45.74 11.32
C LEU A 95 9.06 44.85 12.51
N CYS A 96 10.29 44.99 13.02
CA CYS A 96 10.79 44.26 14.18
C CYS A 96 11.81 45.10 14.97
N SER A 97 12.08 44.70 16.22
CA SER A 97 13.12 45.30 17.07
C SER A 97 14.51 44.76 16.71
N GLU A 98 15.56 45.54 16.95
CA GLU A 98 16.96 45.07 16.86
C GLU A 98 17.21 43.81 17.70
N SER A 99 16.50 43.65 18.83
CA SER A 99 16.60 42.46 19.67
C SER A 99 16.10 41.17 18.99
N GLN A 100 15.28 41.31 17.94
CA GLN A 100 14.71 40.21 17.17
C GLN A 100 15.49 39.91 15.89
N LEU A 101 16.62 40.60 15.66
CA LEU A 101 17.42 40.42 14.47
C LEU A 101 17.81 38.95 14.27
N GLY A 102 17.61 38.47 13.04
CA GLY A 102 17.95 37.13 12.61
C GLY A 102 16.95 36.04 13.02
N ARG A 103 15.71 36.39 13.34
CA ARG A 103 14.64 35.47 13.76
C ARG A 103 13.42 35.62 12.88
N PHE A 104 12.46 34.70 13.05
CA PHE A 104 11.14 34.89 12.49
C PHE A 104 10.38 35.99 13.23
N ILE A 105 9.67 36.81 12.47
CA ILE A 105 8.79 37.86 12.98
C ILE A 105 7.49 37.20 13.43
N LEU A 106 7.07 37.46 14.67
CA LEU A 106 5.81 36.95 15.23
C LEU A 106 4.82 38.10 15.39
N ASN A 107 3.69 38.03 14.69
CA ASN A 107 2.60 39.00 14.77
C ASN A 107 1.47 38.45 15.63
N LEU A 108 1.52 38.71 16.94
CA LEU A 108 0.67 38.04 17.93
C LEU A 108 -0.81 38.49 17.93
N LYS A 109 -1.17 39.60 17.28
CA LYS A 109 -2.55 40.16 17.18
C LYS A 109 -3.40 40.06 18.48
N GLY A 110 -2.80 40.25 19.66
CA GLY A 110 -3.48 40.18 20.96
C GLY A 110 -3.51 38.80 21.64
N THR A 111 -2.91 37.77 21.03
CA THR A 111 -2.73 36.43 21.60
C THR A 111 -1.44 36.38 22.41
N SER A 112 -1.38 35.57 23.48
CA SER A 112 -0.15 35.38 24.26
C SER A 112 0.77 34.33 23.61
N LEU A 113 2.08 34.41 23.85
CA LEU A 113 3.05 33.42 23.36
C LEU A 113 2.88 32.03 24.00
N GLU A 114 2.22 31.94 25.16
CA GLU A 114 2.01 30.67 25.88
C GLU A 114 0.91 29.81 25.26
N GLU A 115 -0.01 30.43 24.52
CA GLU A 115 -1.12 29.74 23.85
C GLU A 115 -0.70 29.18 22.48
N LEU A 116 0.38 29.72 21.90
CA LEU A 116 0.90 29.37 20.58
C LEU A 116 1.90 28.22 20.68
N SER A 117 1.85 27.32 19.70
CA SER A 117 2.83 26.25 19.52
C SER A 117 3.92 26.72 18.57
N VAL A 118 4.60 27.83 18.90
CA VAL A 118 5.63 28.45 18.05
C VAL A 118 6.91 28.71 18.83
N TRP A 119 8.03 28.24 18.29
CA TRP A 119 9.36 28.56 18.79
C TRP A 119 10.21 29.14 17.65
N SER A 120 10.93 30.23 17.91
CA SER A 120 11.89 30.78 16.95
C SER A 120 13.19 31.17 17.63
N ALA A 121 14.30 30.98 16.93
CA ALA A 121 15.60 31.44 17.35
C ALA A 121 16.48 31.78 16.15
N SER A 122 17.50 32.60 16.38
CA SER A 122 18.59 32.76 15.44
C SER A 122 19.68 31.77 15.82
N VAL A 123 19.99 30.80 14.95
CA VAL A 123 20.92 29.70 15.22
C VAL A 123 22.23 29.96 14.49
N GLY A 124 23.34 29.99 15.22
CA GLY A 124 24.68 30.23 14.68
C GLY A 124 25.53 28.96 14.64
N PHE A 125 26.26 28.76 13.55
CA PHE A 125 27.19 27.65 13.34
C PHE A 125 28.63 28.19 13.32
N GLY A 126 29.38 27.96 14.41
CA GLY A 126 30.76 28.42 14.55
C GLY A 126 31.23 28.53 16.00
N ASN A 127 32.56 28.56 16.20
CA ASN A 127 33.15 28.82 17.51
C ASN A 127 33.03 30.32 17.86
N GLN A 128 32.65 30.60 19.10
CA GLN A 128 32.30 31.90 19.68
C GLN A 128 33.39 33.01 19.63
N THR A 129 34.49 32.83 18.91
CA THR A 129 35.68 33.70 18.99
C THR A 129 35.59 35.01 18.20
N GLN A 130 34.46 35.34 17.58
CA GLN A 130 34.31 36.62 16.87
C GLN A 130 32.93 37.26 17.09
N ALA A 131 32.62 37.64 18.33
CA ALA A 131 31.63 38.69 18.59
C ALA A 131 31.78 39.26 20.01
N GLY A 132 32.23 40.52 20.11
CA GLY A 132 31.96 41.40 21.26
C GLY A 132 33.09 41.58 22.28
N ASN A 133 34.00 42.53 22.00
CA ASN A 133 34.61 43.35 23.04
C ASN A 133 33.55 44.36 23.55
N SER A 134 33.65 44.74 24.84
CA SER A 134 32.78 45.63 25.66
C SER A 134 31.62 44.90 26.37
N THR A 135 31.47 44.90 27.71
CA THR A 135 32.03 45.75 28.77
C THR A 135 31.94 45.07 30.14
N THR A 136 32.92 45.41 31.00
CA THR A 136 32.90 45.46 32.48
C THR A 136 32.65 44.18 33.29
N ALA A 137 33.75 43.52 33.64
CA ALA A 137 33.88 42.80 34.92
C ALA A 137 34.49 43.75 35.98
N PRO A 138 34.08 43.69 37.26
CA PRO A 138 34.69 44.50 38.30
C PRO A 138 36.04 43.90 38.71
N THR A 139 37.03 44.78 38.76
CA THR A 139 38.40 44.55 39.23
C THR A 139 38.43 44.37 40.74
N THR A 140 39.04 43.28 41.20
CA THR A 140 39.72 43.26 42.50
C THR A 140 41.11 42.65 42.32
N THR A 141 42.08 43.51 42.59
CA THR A 141 43.53 43.38 42.66
C THR A 141 44.03 42.19 43.48
N THR A 142 45.14 41.57 43.03
CA THR A 142 46.24 41.20 43.95
C THR A 142 47.54 40.98 43.18
N GLY A 143 48.57 41.75 43.54
CA GLY A 143 49.96 41.37 43.34
C GLY A 143 50.47 40.63 44.59
N GLY A 144 51.46 39.75 44.40
CA GLY A 144 52.15 39.10 45.51
C GLY A 144 52.98 37.89 45.07
N ASN A 145 54.30 38.07 45.04
CA ASN A 145 55.29 37.00 44.97
C ASN A 145 55.16 36.05 46.17
N SER A 146 55.35 34.74 45.99
CA SER A 146 56.34 33.92 46.70
C SER A 146 56.06 32.42 46.57
N THR A 147 57.12 31.70 46.24
CA THR A 147 57.27 30.26 46.38
C THR A 147 57.24 29.84 47.84
N THR A 148 56.32 28.96 48.24
CA THR A 148 56.56 28.03 49.35
C THR A 148 55.74 26.75 49.12
N GLY A 149 56.42 25.61 49.09
CA GLY A 149 55.79 24.31 48.89
C GLY A 149 55.06 23.82 50.14
N THR A 150 54.01 23.04 49.91
CA THR A 150 53.57 21.98 50.83
C THR A 150 53.33 20.73 50.01
N SER A 151 54.36 19.89 50.01
CA SER A 151 54.27 18.45 49.75
C SER A 151 53.28 17.78 50.71
N GLY A 152 52.68 16.69 50.26
CA GLY A 152 52.22 15.63 51.16
C GLY A 152 50.73 15.63 51.47
N PHE A 153 49.97 14.97 50.61
CA PHE A 153 48.78 14.24 51.08
C PHE A 153 48.47 13.00 50.21
N TRP A 154 48.97 12.94 48.97
CA TRP A 154 48.74 11.82 48.05
C TRP A 154 49.99 11.37 47.28
N ASP A 155 51.12 11.19 47.95
CA ASP A 155 52.28 10.52 47.33
C ASP A 155 52.09 8.99 47.43
N ASN A 156 52.02 8.33 46.27
CA ASN A 156 51.88 6.88 46.16
C ASN A 156 53.15 6.19 46.70
N PRO A 157 53.07 5.34 47.74
CA PRO A 157 54.26 4.73 48.34
C PRO A 157 54.98 3.78 47.36
N ALA A 158 56.31 3.71 47.49
CA ALA A 158 57.17 2.95 46.58
C ALA A 158 56.83 1.44 46.59
N GLY A 159 56.51 0.89 45.41
CA GLY A 159 56.16 -0.52 45.21
C GLY A 159 54.74 -0.76 44.72
N ASN A 160 53.89 0.27 44.64
CA ASN A 160 52.55 0.18 44.09
C ASN A 160 52.57 0.44 42.56
N PRO A 161 51.85 -0.33 41.72
CA PRO A 161 51.87 -0.12 40.27
C PRO A 161 51.29 1.25 39.89
N THR A 162 52.02 2.02 39.08
CA THR A 162 51.52 3.26 38.48
C THR A 162 50.56 2.92 37.34
N PRO A 163 49.40 3.59 37.21
CA PRO A 163 48.46 3.31 36.13
C PRO A 163 49.12 3.53 34.76
N PRO A 164 48.78 2.73 33.74
CA PRO A 164 49.33 2.87 32.41
C PRO A 164 48.92 4.22 31.78
N PRO A 165 49.75 4.80 30.90
CA PRO A 165 49.58 6.16 30.39
C PRO A 165 48.46 6.34 29.35
N SER A 166 47.59 5.34 29.12
CA SER A 166 46.50 5.39 28.15
C SER A 166 45.13 5.29 28.84
N ASP A 167 44.20 6.16 28.42
CA ASP A 167 42.85 6.29 29.01
C ASP A 167 41.91 5.06 28.85
N TRP A 168 42.40 3.94 28.31
CA TRP A 168 41.57 2.79 27.90
C TRP A 168 41.89 1.46 28.58
N ASP A 169 42.88 1.38 29.47
CA ASP A 169 43.22 0.14 30.16
C ASP A 169 42.56 0.04 31.54
N SER A 170 41.25 -0.20 31.57
CA SER A 170 40.61 -0.91 32.69
C SER A 170 39.35 -1.68 32.25
N PRO A 171 39.15 -2.93 32.70
CA PRO A 171 38.03 -3.78 32.25
C PRO A 171 36.69 -3.47 32.96
N TRP A 172 36.65 -2.44 33.82
CA TRP A 172 35.47 -2.08 34.61
C TRP A 172 35.17 -0.58 34.57
N ARG A 173 35.05 -0.02 33.37
CA ARG A 173 34.22 1.17 33.14
C ARG A 173 33.36 0.94 31.90
N ARG A 174 32.05 0.78 32.12
CA ARG A 174 31.06 1.01 31.07
C ARG A 174 31.32 2.40 30.52
N GLY A 175 31.55 2.51 29.22
CA GLY A 175 31.66 3.78 28.53
C GLY A 175 30.44 4.62 28.83
N ALA A 176 30.59 5.60 29.71
CA ALA A 176 29.82 6.81 29.61
C ALA A 176 30.41 7.52 28.38
N ALA A 177 29.89 7.17 27.21
CA ALA A 177 29.87 8.15 26.14
C ALA A 177 29.31 9.43 26.79
N LEU A 178 30.05 10.53 26.71
CA LEU A 178 29.46 11.85 26.85
C LEU A 178 28.45 11.97 25.70
N SER A 179 27.26 11.38 25.86
CA SER A 179 26.09 11.84 25.15
C SER A 179 25.83 13.22 25.74
N LEU A 180 26.30 14.26 25.05
CA LEU A 180 25.83 15.61 25.31
C LEU A 180 24.30 15.53 25.40
N ALA A 181 23.76 15.86 26.58
CA ALA A 181 22.33 15.86 26.78
C ALA A 181 21.74 16.84 25.76
N PRO A 182 20.84 16.40 24.87
CA PRO A 182 20.28 17.27 23.85
C PRO A 182 19.59 18.47 24.50
N ARG A 183 19.68 19.63 23.85
CA ARG A 183 19.16 20.89 24.39
C ARG A 183 17.64 20.87 24.31
N HIS A 184 16.97 20.67 25.44
CA HIS A 184 15.53 20.89 25.56
C HIS A 184 15.21 22.37 25.37
N VAL A 185 14.37 22.64 24.39
CA VAL A 185 13.81 23.95 24.14
C VAL A 185 12.52 24.06 24.93
N ASN A 186 12.41 25.12 25.74
CA ASN A 186 11.13 25.44 26.34
C ASN A 186 10.22 26.07 25.27
N ASN A 187 9.09 25.41 24.98
CA ASN A 187 8.18 25.77 23.89
C ASN A 187 7.67 27.21 23.95
N THR A 188 7.68 27.84 25.13
CA THR A 188 7.14 29.19 25.38
C THR A 188 8.20 30.28 25.41
N VAL A 189 9.50 29.92 25.41
CA VAL A 189 10.59 30.89 25.57
C VAL A 189 11.33 31.05 24.25
N VAL A 190 11.19 32.22 23.64
CA VAL A 190 12.00 32.67 22.51
C VAL A 190 13.36 33.12 23.08
N PRO A 191 14.48 32.41 22.82
CA PRO A 191 15.79 32.77 23.38
C PRO A 191 16.18 34.19 22.95
N SER A 192 16.92 34.98 23.73
CA SER A 192 17.45 36.30 23.32
C SER A 192 18.88 36.18 22.74
N GLY A 193 19.23 36.97 21.71
CA GLY A 193 20.51 36.84 20.97
C GLY A 193 20.62 35.64 20.02
N VAL A 194 21.87 35.28 19.68
CA VAL A 194 22.20 34.15 18.79
C VAL A 194 22.39 32.87 19.61
N LEU A 195 21.67 31.83 19.23
CA LEU A 195 21.77 30.48 19.78
C LEU A 195 22.89 29.72 19.05
N TRP A 196 24.08 29.68 19.63
CA TRP A 196 25.18 28.90 19.06
C TRP A 196 24.91 27.39 19.18
N TYR A 197 24.81 26.72 18.03
CA TYR A 197 24.53 25.29 17.95
C TYR A 197 25.72 24.48 18.48
N LYS A 198 25.44 23.59 19.42
CA LYS A 198 26.41 22.66 20.04
C LYS A 198 25.82 21.26 20.14
N ASP A 199 24.55 21.20 20.51
CA ASP A 199 23.79 19.98 20.75
C ASP A 199 22.48 19.99 19.96
N PRO A 200 21.88 18.82 19.70
CA PRO A 200 20.59 18.71 19.03
C PRO A 200 19.52 19.54 19.74
N ILE A 201 18.67 20.21 18.96
CA ILE A 201 17.57 21.05 19.45
C ILE A 201 16.34 20.16 19.61
N LEU A 202 15.79 20.07 20.82
CA LEU A 202 14.58 19.28 21.12
C LEU A 202 13.39 20.18 21.42
N TYR A 203 12.35 20.10 20.61
CA TYR A 203 11.07 20.77 20.82
C TYR A 203 10.00 19.77 21.25
N GLN A 204 9.31 20.03 22.36
CA GLN A 204 8.33 19.09 22.92
C GLN A 204 6.98 19.24 22.20
N VAL A 205 6.30 18.15 21.87
CA VAL A 205 5.02 18.19 21.14
C VAL A 205 3.89 17.71 22.03
N ASN A 206 3.20 18.65 22.68
CA ASN A 206 2.15 18.33 23.65
C ASN A 206 0.78 18.06 23.01
N LYS A 207 0.52 18.64 21.83
CA LYS A 207 -0.78 18.54 21.15
C LYS A 207 -0.61 17.81 19.82
N LYS A 208 -1.66 17.10 19.42
CA LYS A 208 -1.75 16.56 18.06
C LYS A 208 -1.94 17.71 17.08
N GLY A 209 -1.19 17.70 15.98
CA GLY A 209 -1.24 18.77 14.97
C GLY A 209 -0.31 18.47 13.80
N TYR A 210 -0.26 19.41 12.86
CA TYR A 210 0.69 19.35 11.76
C TYR A 210 1.84 20.33 12.05
N TYR A 211 3.03 19.79 12.27
CA TYR A 211 4.17 20.58 12.72
C TYR A 211 5.17 20.77 11.59
N CYS A 212 5.72 21.97 11.52
CA CYS A 212 6.68 22.38 10.50
C CYS A 212 7.90 23.03 11.15
N ILE A 213 9.03 22.86 10.48
CA ILE A 213 10.30 23.51 10.82
C ILE A 213 10.79 24.19 9.57
N ALA A 214 11.09 25.48 9.67
CA ALA A 214 11.72 26.23 8.59
C ALA A 214 13.05 26.81 9.08
N ALA A 215 14.06 26.75 8.21
CA ALA A 215 15.38 27.32 8.46
C ALA A 215 15.80 28.17 7.26
N ILE A 216 15.93 29.49 7.46
CA ILE A 216 16.28 30.44 6.40
C ILE A 216 17.71 30.93 6.64
N PRO A 217 18.62 30.78 5.65
CA PRO A 217 19.98 31.28 5.77
C PRO A 217 20.00 32.81 5.82
N ILE A 218 20.79 33.36 6.73
CA ILE A 218 20.96 34.79 6.91
C ILE A 218 22.35 35.17 6.46
N THR A 219 22.44 36.24 5.68
CA THR A 219 23.71 36.84 5.32
C THR A 219 24.15 37.79 6.43
N THR A 220 25.29 37.53 7.05
CA THR A 220 25.87 38.41 8.07
C THR A 220 27.11 39.11 7.51
N GLY A 221 27.19 40.43 7.61
CA GLY A 221 28.33 41.22 7.12
C GLY A 221 27.93 42.68 6.89
N ALA A 222 28.85 43.62 7.13
CA ALA A 222 28.58 45.04 6.94
C ALA A 222 28.81 45.51 5.49
N THR A 223 29.59 44.76 4.72
CA THR A 223 29.98 45.04 3.32
C THR A 223 29.93 43.75 2.49
N ALA A 224 29.84 43.88 1.16
CA ALA A 224 29.80 42.73 0.25
C ALA A 224 31.01 41.79 0.41
N ASP A 225 32.20 42.34 0.74
CA ASP A 225 33.42 41.57 0.95
C ASP A 225 33.50 40.85 2.31
N THR A 226 32.63 41.21 3.26
CA THR A 226 32.53 40.58 4.60
C THR A 226 31.25 39.76 4.77
N ALA A 227 30.44 39.64 3.71
CA ALA A 227 29.19 38.91 3.72
C ALA A 227 29.46 37.40 3.82
N VAL A 228 29.11 36.82 4.96
CA VAL A 228 29.08 35.38 5.17
C VAL A 228 27.65 34.89 4.91
N HIS A 229 27.47 34.13 3.84
CA HIS A 229 26.23 33.41 3.57
C HIS A 229 26.20 32.11 4.39
N ALA A 230 25.06 31.83 5.00
CA ALA A 230 24.87 30.59 5.73
C ALA A 230 24.60 29.42 4.78
N GLU A 231 25.27 28.30 5.03
CA GLU A 231 25.09 27.03 4.33
C GLU A 231 24.84 25.99 5.42
N PHE A 232 23.78 25.19 5.27
CA PHE A 232 23.42 24.22 6.30
C PHE A 232 22.82 22.96 5.70
N THR A 233 23.18 21.84 6.29
CA THR A 233 22.50 20.57 6.07
C THR A 233 22.17 19.99 7.42
N GLY A 234 20.99 19.42 7.55
CA GLY A 234 20.55 18.82 8.78
C GLY A 234 19.48 17.77 8.58
N HIS A 235 19.11 17.18 9.70
CA HIS A 235 18.08 16.17 9.80
C HIS A 235 17.09 16.55 10.90
N VAL A 236 15.83 16.26 10.65
CA VAL A 236 14.69 16.53 11.51
C VAL A 236 14.01 15.21 11.83
N LEU A 237 14.01 14.85 13.11
CA LEU A 237 13.38 13.66 13.62
C LEU A 237 12.04 14.02 14.27
N PHE A 238 10.94 13.54 13.70
CA PHE A 238 9.59 13.66 14.24
C PHE A 238 9.28 12.42 15.09
N HIS A 239 9.48 12.52 16.40
CA HIS A 239 9.16 11.46 17.35
C HIS A 239 7.72 11.61 17.86
N ASN A 240 6.88 10.65 17.50
CA ASN A 240 5.48 10.60 17.92
C ASN A 240 5.32 9.90 19.27
N ILE A 241 4.11 9.94 19.86
CA ILE A 241 3.79 9.21 21.10
C ILE A 241 3.94 7.69 21.00
N PHE A 242 3.83 7.13 19.80
CA PHE A 242 3.98 5.71 19.57
C PHE A 242 5.44 5.36 19.30
N HIS A 243 5.84 4.16 19.72
CA HIS A 243 7.18 3.67 19.45
C HIS A 243 7.33 3.23 17.99
N GLY A 244 8.17 3.95 17.24
CA GLY A 244 8.63 3.53 15.92
C GLY A 244 9.00 4.68 14.98
N LYS A 245 9.43 4.31 13.77
CA LYS A 245 9.99 5.23 12.75
C LYS A 245 8.98 5.64 11.68
N LEU A 246 7.75 5.15 11.76
CA LEU A 246 6.75 5.37 10.73
C LEU A 246 6.17 6.79 10.83
N ALA A 247 5.92 7.41 9.66
CA ALA A 247 5.24 8.70 9.61
C ALA A 247 3.86 8.61 10.29
N ALA A 248 3.43 9.69 10.94
CA ALA A 248 2.16 9.73 11.66
C ALA A 248 0.93 9.42 10.79
N THR A 249 0.99 9.77 9.51
CA THR A 249 -0.04 9.48 8.50
C THR A 249 -0.17 7.98 8.20
N ASP A 250 0.94 7.24 8.19
CA ASP A 250 0.96 5.82 7.84
C ASP A 250 0.78 4.91 9.06
N TYR A 251 0.97 5.41 10.28
CA TYR A 251 0.87 4.62 11.51
C TYR A 251 -0.46 3.84 11.65
N PRO A 252 -1.64 4.42 11.36
CA PRO A 252 -2.91 3.68 11.41
C PRO A 252 -2.97 2.45 10.47
N LYS A 253 -2.19 2.44 9.39
CA LYS A 253 -2.17 1.35 8.41
C LYS A 253 -1.73 0.03 9.03
N ILE A 254 -0.83 0.05 10.04
CA ILE A 254 -0.37 -1.18 10.71
C ILE A 254 -1.57 -1.93 11.30
N ASN A 255 -2.40 -1.25 12.08
CA ASN A 255 -3.56 -1.87 12.71
C ASN A 255 -4.63 -2.25 11.68
N PHE A 256 -4.84 -1.40 10.67
CA PHE A 256 -5.80 -1.67 9.60
C PHE A 256 -5.46 -2.95 8.82
N TYR A 257 -4.24 -3.09 8.30
CA TYR A 257 -3.83 -4.27 7.54
C TYR A 257 -3.72 -5.52 8.42
N MET A 258 -3.44 -5.38 9.71
CA MET A 258 -3.51 -6.50 10.66
C MET A 258 -4.93 -7.04 10.76
N VAL A 259 -5.92 -6.17 11.00
CA VAL A 259 -7.33 -6.56 11.08
C VAL A 259 -7.79 -7.14 9.74
N LEU A 260 -7.41 -6.52 8.63
CA LEU A 260 -7.76 -6.99 7.30
C LEU A 260 -7.18 -8.40 7.02
N ALA A 261 -5.92 -8.64 7.39
CA ALA A 261 -5.30 -9.96 7.28
C ALA A 261 -6.04 -11.01 8.12
N LEU A 262 -6.47 -10.67 9.34
CA LEU A 262 -7.29 -11.56 10.18
C LEU A 262 -8.66 -11.83 9.58
N VAL A 263 -9.31 -10.83 8.97
CA VAL A 263 -10.59 -11.00 8.29
C VAL A 263 -10.45 -11.92 7.08
N TYR A 264 -9.41 -11.76 6.26
CA TYR A 264 -9.13 -12.69 5.15
C TYR A 264 -8.78 -14.09 5.63
N LEU A 265 -8.07 -14.21 6.76
CA LEU A 265 -7.78 -15.51 7.37
C LEU A 265 -9.06 -16.21 7.81
N ALA A 266 -9.99 -15.48 8.45
CA ALA A 266 -11.29 -16.01 8.85
C ALA A 266 -12.14 -16.40 7.63
N LEU A 267 -12.21 -15.54 6.61
CA LEU A 267 -12.88 -15.83 5.34
C LEU A 267 -12.28 -17.08 4.68
N GLY A 268 -10.95 -17.20 4.66
CA GLY A 268 -10.26 -18.37 4.13
C GLY A 268 -10.50 -19.64 4.92
N GLY A 269 -10.60 -19.55 6.25
CA GLY A 269 -10.99 -20.67 7.10
C GLY A 269 -12.42 -21.15 6.82
N VAL A 270 -13.38 -20.22 6.71
CA VAL A 270 -14.78 -20.53 6.36
C VAL A 270 -14.86 -21.15 4.96
N TRP A 271 -14.18 -20.56 3.98
CA TRP A 271 -14.12 -21.07 2.61
C TRP A 271 -13.50 -22.48 2.55
N GLY A 272 -12.34 -22.65 3.20
CA GLY A 272 -11.63 -23.93 3.26
C GLY A 272 -12.47 -25.02 3.93
N PHE A 273 -13.22 -24.69 4.99
CA PHE A 273 -14.18 -25.60 5.61
C PHE A 273 -15.29 -26.02 4.64
N MET A 274 -15.86 -25.08 3.88
CA MET A 274 -16.88 -25.38 2.86
C MET A 274 -16.31 -26.27 1.74
N CYS A 275 -15.09 -26.02 1.27
CA CYS A 275 -14.40 -26.86 0.30
C CYS A 275 -14.12 -28.26 0.84
N PHE A 276 -13.72 -28.38 2.10
CA PHE A 276 -13.47 -29.69 2.73
C PHE A 276 -14.76 -30.51 2.86
N LYS A 277 -15.86 -29.87 3.29
CA LYS A 277 -17.17 -30.52 3.41
C LYS A 277 -17.71 -31.03 2.08
N HIS A 278 -17.47 -30.31 0.99
CA HIS A 278 -17.97 -30.64 -0.35
C HIS A 278 -16.85 -31.04 -1.33
N ARG A 279 -15.81 -31.69 -0.81
CA ARG A 279 -14.59 -31.98 -1.57
C ARG A 279 -14.80 -32.83 -2.82
N ASP A 280 -15.84 -33.67 -2.79
CA ASP A 280 -16.13 -34.62 -3.87
C ASP A 280 -16.89 -33.97 -5.05
N ASP A 281 -17.35 -32.72 -4.88
CA ASP A 281 -18.17 -31.97 -5.86
C ASP A 281 -17.62 -30.57 -6.17
N LEU A 282 -16.29 -30.39 -6.06
CA LEU A 282 -15.61 -29.12 -6.34
C LEU A 282 -15.52 -28.83 -7.84
N LEU A 283 -15.97 -27.63 -8.23
CA LEU A 283 -15.86 -27.12 -9.60
C LEU A 283 -14.45 -26.55 -9.86
N PRO A 284 -13.92 -26.58 -11.10
CA PRO A 284 -12.64 -25.94 -11.45
C PRO A 284 -12.55 -24.48 -10.98
N LEU A 285 -13.65 -23.73 -11.08
CA LEU A 285 -13.74 -22.36 -10.60
C LEU A 285 -13.43 -22.22 -9.10
N GLN A 286 -13.86 -23.17 -8.26
CA GLN A 286 -13.66 -23.11 -6.81
C GLN A 286 -12.19 -23.30 -6.44
N PHE A 287 -11.41 -24.01 -7.25
CA PHE A 287 -9.96 -24.07 -7.08
C PHE A 287 -9.30 -22.71 -7.37
N TYR A 288 -9.74 -21.99 -8.40
CA TYR A 288 -9.23 -20.64 -8.67
C TYR A 288 -9.59 -19.66 -7.54
N ILE A 289 -10.83 -19.71 -7.03
CA ILE A 289 -11.22 -18.90 -5.87
C ILE A 289 -10.37 -19.27 -4.65
N SER A 290 -10.16 -20.57 -4.38
CA SER A 290 -9.33 -21.04 -3.26
C SER A 290 -7.89 -20.55 -3.35
N TYR A 291 -7.29 -20.59 -4.54
CA TYR A 291 -5.96 -20.05 -4.79
C TYR A 291 -5.91 -18.54 -4.52
N LEU A 292 -6.90 -17.79 -5.00
CA LEU A 292 -6.97 -16.35 -4.77
C LEU A 292 -7.19 -16.00 -3.30
N VAL A 293 -8.04 -16.74 -2.57
CA VAL A 293 -8.20 -16.58 -1.11
C VAL A 293 -6.87 -16.78 -0.39
N GLY A 294 -6.13 -17.85 -0.69
CA GLY A 294 -4.83 -18.10 -0.09
C GLY A 294 -3.81 -17.01 -0.43
N PHE A 295 -3.80 -16.56 -1.68
CA PHE A 295 -2.97 -15.46 -2.14
C PHE A 295 -3.28 -14.15 -1.41
N LEU A 296 -4.56 -13.83 -1.19
CA LEU A 296 -5.00 -12.63 -0.46
C LEU A 296 -4.55 -12.66 1.00
N VAL A 297 -4.60 -13.82 1.68
CA VAL A 297 -4.07 -13.94 3.05
C VAL A 297 -2.56 -13.66 3.08
N ILE A 298 -1.81 -14.21 2.12
CA ILE A 298 -0.37 -14.00 2.02
C ILE A 298 -0.06 -12.52 1.74
N GLU A 299 -0.76 -11.91 0.79
CA GLU A 299 -0.58 -10.49 0.43
C GLU A 299 -0.88 -9.57 1.62
N MET A 300 -2.03 -9.71 2.27
CA MET A 300 -2.40 -8.86 3.42
C MET A 300 -1.44 -9.04 4.60
N THR A 301 -0.95 -10.26 4.82
CA THR A 301 0.06 -10.55 5.86
C THR A 301 1.41 -9.92 5.51
N ALA A 302 1.82 -9.98 4.25
CA ALA A 302 3.06 -9.35 3.77
C ALA A 302 2.98 -7.82 3.88
N THR A 303 1.85 -7.22 3.50
CA THR A 303 1.61 -5.78 3.61
C THR A 303 1.62 -5.31 5.07
N TRP A 304 0.97 -6.05 5.98
CA TRP A 304 1.07 -5.80 7.42
C TRP A 304 2.51 -5.92 7.94
N ALA A 305 3.19 -7.00 7.58
CA ALA A 305 4.56 -7.25 8.01
C ALA A 305 5.54 -6.18 7.49
N TYR A 306 5.30 -5.65 6.29
CA TYR A 306 6.07 -4.54 5.73
C TYR A 306 5.93 -3.27 6.57
N TYR A 307 4.71 -2.82 6.87
CA TYR A 307 4.52 -1.63 7.72
C TYR A 307 5.07 -1.83 9.13
N ARG A 308 4.96 -3.05 9.68
CA ARG A 308 5.55 -3.39 10.98
C ARG A 308 7.07 -3.39 10.96
N TYR A 309 7.67 -3.85 9.86
CA TYR A 309 9.11 -3.85 9.63
C TYR A 309 9.62 -2.41 9.51
N LEU A 310 9.02 -1.61 8.64
CA LEU A 310 9.32 -0.19 8.44
C LEU A 310 9.19 0.63 9.73
N ASN A 311 8.25 0.28 10.61
CA ASN A 311 8.12 0.96 11.89
C ASN A 311 9.27 0.67 12.87
N SER A 312 10.03 -0.42 12.68
CA SER A 312 11.10 -0.84 13.60
C SER A 312 12.51 -0.70 13.05
N HIS A 313 12.67 -0.69 11.73
CA HIS A 313 13.96 -0.66 11.05
C HIS A 313 14.13 0.64 10.27
N ASP A 314 15.39 1.03 10.08
CA ASP A 314 15.73 2.17 9.22
C ASP A 314 15.41 1.88 7.75
N ARG A 315 15.20 2.94 6.98
CA ARG A 315 15.15 2.81 5.52
C ARG A 315 16.51 2.39 5.01
N GLY A 316 16.52 1.38 4.15
CA GLY A 316 17.72 0.79 3.59
C GLY A 316 17.36 -0.33 2.61
N THR A 317 18.36 -1.05 2.12
CA THR A 317 18.18 -2.07 1.07
C THR A 317 17.16 -3.14 1.43
N ALA A 318 17.13 -3.60 2.69
CA ALA A 318 16.17 -4.62 3.14
C ALA A 318 14.72 -4.12 3.07
N THR A 319 14.48 -2.87 3.46
CA THR A 319 13.16 -2.22 3.39
C THR A 319 12.70 -2.07 1.93
N THR A 320 13.60 -1.66 1.03
CA THR A 320 13.30 -1.55 -0.41
C THR A 320 13.00 -2.91 -1.05
N LEU A 321 13.76 -3.95 -0.70
CA LEU A 321 13.49 -5.31 -1.19
C LEU A 321 12.14 -5.85 -0.70
N PHE A 322 11.78 -5.58 0.56
CA PHE A 322 10.47 -5.97 1.08
C PHE A 322 9.35 -5.20 0.38
N LEU A 323 9.51 -3.88 0.17
CA LEU A 323 8.56 -3.08 -0.61
C LEU A 323 8.35 -3.65 -2.03
N ALA A 324 9.43 -4.05 -2.71
CA ALA A 324 9.35 -4.71 -4.01
C ALA A 324 8.53 -6.01 -3.97
N VAL A 325 8.71 -6.84 -2.95
CA VAL A 325 7.91 -8.07 -2.76
C VAL A 325 6.42 -7.75 -2.57
N VAL A 326 6.09 -6.77 -1.72
CA VAL A 326 4.71 -6.34 -1.48
C VAL A 326 4.08 -5.78 -2.76
N ALA A 327 4.82 -4.97 -3.50
CA ALA A 327 4.40 -4.41 -4.79
C ALA A 327 4.11 -5.50 -5.84
N ILE A 328 4.93 -6.55 -5.89
CA ILE A 328 4.69 -7.71 -6.78
C ILE A 328 3.43 -8.48 -6.36
N LEU A 329 3.21 -8.66 -5.05
CA LEU A 329 2.01 -9.32 -4.55
C LEU A 329 0.75 -8.49 -4.87
N ASP A 330 0.81 -7.16 -4.76
CA ASP A 330 -0.28 -6.27 -5.17
C ASP A 330 -0.61 -6.39 -6.67
N ALA A 331 0.41 -6.35 -7.54
CA ALA A 331 0.23 -6.57 -8.97
C ALA A 331 -0.38 -7.95 -9.26
N GLY A 332 0.06 -8.97 -8.51
CA GLY A 332 -0.49 -10.33 -8.56
C GLY A 332 -1.98 -10.36 -8.18
N ARG A 333 -2.37 -9.70 -7.10
CA ARG A 333 -3.78 -9.60 -6.66
C ARG A 333 -4.65 -9.02 -7.76
N ASN A 334 -4.21 -7.90 -8.35
CA ASN A 334 -4.96 -7.22 -9.41
C ASN A 334 -5.14 -8.13 -10.64
N ALA A 335 -4.05 -8.72 -11.14
CA ALA A 335 -4.10 -9.61 -12.29
C ALA A 335 -4.94 -10.88 -12.06
N LEU A 336 -4.78 -11.54 -10.90
CA LEU A 336 -5.53 -12.74 -10.56
C LEU A 336 -7.03 -12.46 -10.37
N SER A 337 -7.38 -11.28 -9.84
CA SER A 337 -8.77 -10.86 -9.66
C SER A 337 -9.47 -10.64 -11.00
N PHE A 338 -8.82 -9.94 -11.94
CA PHE A 338 -9.37 -9.75 -13.28
C PHE A 338 -9.44 -11.06 -14.07
N PHE A 339 -8.42 -11.92 -13.94
CA PHE A 339 -8.46 -13.27 -14.49
C PHE A 339 -9.67 -14.06 -13.98
N LEU A 340 -9.88 -14.10 -12.66
CA LEU A 340 -11.01 -14.79 -12.07
C LEU A 340 -12.34 -14.22 -12.56
N LEU A 341 -12.51 -12.90 -12.51
CA LEU A 341 -13.72 -12.21 -12.97
C LEU A 341 -14.04 -12.50 -14.44
N LEU A 342 -13.04 -12.49 -15.32
CA LEU A 342 -13.22 -12.78 -16.74
C LEU A 342 -13.60 -14.24 -16.98
N VAL A 343 -12.91 -15.18 -16.31
CA VAL A 343 -13.22 -16.61 -16.43
C VAL A 343 -14.62 -16.94 -15.90
N VAL A 344 -15.04 -16.31 -14.80
CA VAL A 344 -16.40 -16.39 -14.27
C VAL A 344 -17.40 -15.82 -15.27
N SER A 345 -17.12 -14.65 -15.83
CA SER A 345 -18.03 -13.96 -16.77
C SER A 345 -18.19 -14.71 -18.09
N LEU A 346 -17.17 -15.47 -18.53
CA LEU A 346 -17.24 -16.40 -19.67
C LEU A 346 -18.02 -17.69 -19.37
N GLY A 347 -18.39 -17.91 -18.10
CA GLY A 347 -19.21 -19.03 -17.66
C GLY A 347 -18.47 -20.34 -17.45
N LEU A 348 -17.16 -20.31 -17.15
CA LEU A 348 -16.41 -21.54 -16.83
C LEU A 348 -17.06 -22.29 -15.65
N SER A 349 -17.12 -23.61 -15.75
CA SER A 349 -17.68 -24.58 -14.80
C SER A 349 -19.21 -24.55 -14.63
N VAL A 350 -19.90 -23.45 -14.95
CA VAL A 350 -21.36 -23.34 -14.81
C VAL A 350 -22.09 -23.50 -16.15
N VAL A 351 -21.57 -22.86 -17.19
CA VAL A 351 -22.13 -22.88 -18.55
C VAL A 351 -21.25 -23.69 -19.49
N ARG A 352 -19.92 -23.62 -19.30
CA ARG A 352 -18.93 -24.29 -20.14
C ARG A 352 -17.96 -25.06 -19.27
N GLU A 353 -17.79 -26.35 -19.54
CA GLU A 353 -16.81 -27.19 -18.83
C GLU A 353 -15.36 -26.74 -19.10
N SER A 354 -15.09 -26.29 -20.32
CA SER A 354 -13.79 -25.74 -20.71
C SER A 354 -13.94 -24.59 -21.71
N LEU A 355 -12.96 -23.67 -21.70
CA LEU A 355 -12.93 -22.49 -22.58
C LEU A 355 -12.05 -22.72 -23.84
N GLY A 356 -11.44 -23.90 -24.00
CA GLY A 356 -10.59 -24.22 -25.14
C GLY A 356 -9.51 -23.15 -25.41
N PRO A 357 -9.32 -22.70 -26.67
CA PRO A 357 -8.33 -21.69 -27.05
C PRO A 357 -8.53 -20.32 -26.37
N ILE A 358 -9.75 -20.00 -25.95
CA ILE A 358 -10.06 -18.74 -25.26
C ILE A 358 -9.32 -18.67 -23.91
N MET A 359 -9.16 -19.81 -23.23
CA MET A 359 -8.41 -19.90 -21.98
C MET A 359 -6.97 -19.39 -22.14
N THR A 360 -6.30 -19.73 -23.25
CA THR A 360 -4.93 -19.28 -23.52
C THR A 360 -4.88 -17.77 -23.70
N ARG A 361 -5.86 -17.17 -24.41
CA ARG A 361 -5.96 -15.72 -24.60
C ARG A 361 -6.17 -14.99 -23.26
N VAL A 362 -7.03 -15.53 -22.40
CA VAL A 362 -7.28 -14.98 -21.05
C VAL A 362 -6.02 -15.05 -20.17
N LYS A 363 -5.29 -16.18 -20.21
CA LYS A 363 -4.02 -16.34 -19.50
C LYS A 363 -2.94 -15.37 -20.00
N LEU A 364 -2.82 -15.20 -21.32
CA LEU A 364 -1.88 -14.24 -21.91
C LEU A 364 -2.21 -12.80 -21.51
N LEU A 365 -3.49 -12.42 -21.50
CA LEU A 365 -3.92 -11.09 -21.07
C LEU A 365 -3.63 -10.86 -19.58
N ALA A 366 -3.89 -11.86 -18.72
CA ALA A 366 -3.57 -11.79 -17.29
C ALA A 366 -2.06 -11.72 -17.04
N GLY A 367 -1.27 -12.50 -17.77
CA GLY A 367 0.19 -12.46 -17.71
C GLY A 367 0.75 -11.10 -18.14
N ALA A 368 0.24 -10.53 -19.24
CA ALA A 368 0.63 -9.20 -19.70
C ALA A 368 0.27 -8.12 -18.67
N HIS A 369 -0.94 -8.16 -18.10
CA HIS A 369 -1.36 -7.21 -17.07
C HIS A 369 -0.52 -7.32 -15.80
N PHE A 370 -0.18 -8.55 -15.38
CA PHE A 370 0.73 -8.78 -14.25
C PHE A 370 2.13 -8.20 -14.51
N VAL A 371 2.71 -8.47 -15.68
CA VAL A 371 4.04 -7.95 -16.04
C VAL A 371 4.06 -6.42 -16.05
N PHE A 372 3.11 -5.78 -16.73
CA PHE A 372 3.02 -4.32 -16.73
C PHE A 372 2.71 -3.75 -15.34
N GLY A 373 1.92 -4.46 -14.53
CA GLY A 373 1.63 -4.09 -13.15
C GLY A 373 2.89 -4.10 -12.28
N VAL A 374 3.71 -5.15 -12.37
CA VAL A 374 4.99 -5.24 -11.67
C VAL A 374 5.95 -4.15 -12.14
N LEU A 375 6.08 -3.93 -13.45
CA LEU A 375 6.96 -2.88 -13.99
C LEU A 375 6.54 -1.48 -13.52
N TYR A 376 5.23 -1.20 -13.51
CA TYR A 376 4.70 0.04 -12.98
C TYR A 376 4.97 0.18 -11.48
N ALA A 377 4.72 -0.86 -10.68
CA ALA A 377 4.91 -0.82 -9.24
C ALA A 377 6.40 -0.67 -8.86
N MET A 378 7.31 -1.36 -9.56
CA MET A 378 8.76 -1.18 -9.40
C MET A 378 9.21 0.22 -9.82
N GLY A 379 8.67 0.76 -10.92
CA GLY A 379 8.95 2.13 -11.36
C GLY A 379 8.51 3.19 -10.36
N MET A 380 7.42 2.95 -9.63
CA MET A 380 6.99 3.82 -8.53
C MET A 380 7.97 3.79 -7.35
N VAL A 381 8.55 2.63 -7.03
CA VAL A 381 9.54 2.49 -5.95
C VAL A 381 10.84 3.24 -6.30
N GLU A 382 11.33 3.11 -7.54
CA GLU A 382 12.59 3.75 -7.96
C GLU A 382 12.49 5.28 -8.01
N LEU A 383 11.32 5.83 -8.34
CA LEU A 383 11.11 7.28 -8.33
C LEU A 383 11.16 7.92 -6.95
N GLU A 384 10.77 7.17 -5.92
CA GLU A 384 10.88 7.61 -4.53
C GLU A 384 12.35 7.66 -4.06
N LEU A 385 13.27 7.03 -4.80
CA LEU A 385 14.67 6.82 -4.46
C LEU A 385 15.67 7.64 -5.29
N GLU A 386 15.20 8.68 -6.01
CA GLU A 386 16.02 9.64 -6.78
C GLU A 386 16.35 9.18 -8.22
N SER A 387 15.95 10.00 -9.22
CA SER A 387 16.45 10.04 -10.62
C SER A 387 15.78 9.24 -11.78
N ALA A 388 14.53 8.79 -11.69
CA ALA A 388 13.80 8.33 -12.88
C ALA A 388 12.98 9.47 -13.55
N SER A 389 12.95 9.51 -14.89
CA SER A 389 12.17 10.52 -15.62
C SER A 389 10.68 10.14 -15.63
N ALA A 390 9.79 11.12 -15.44
CA ALA A 390 8.33 10.91 -15.51
C ALA A 390 7.86 10.21 -16.81
N LEU A 391 8.67 10.32 -17.88
CA LEU A 391 8.46 9.62 -19.15
C LEU A 391 8.61 8.09 -19.04
N LEU A 392 9.50 7.58 -18.19
CA LEU A 392 9.65 6.13 -17.97
C LEU A 392 8.42 5.53 -17.28
N LEU A 393 7.86 6.22 -16.29
CA LEU A 393 6.59 5.80 -15.68
C LEU A 393 5.44 5.80 -16.69
N LEU A 394 5.39 6.82 -17.55
CA LEU A 394 4.36 6.93 -18.58
C LEU A 394 4.40 5.72 -19.53
N MET A 395 5.60 5.22 -19.84
CA MET A 395 5.80 4.03 -20.68
C MET A 395 5.18 2.76 -20.07
N PHE A 396 5.10 2.64 -18.74
CA PHE A 396 4.51 1.48 -18.07
C PHE A 396 3.01 1.65 -17.77
N VAL A 397 2.56 2.86 -17.42
CA VAL A 397 1.15 3.12 -17.09
C VAL A 397 0.24 3.03 -18.31
N ILE A 398 0.74 3.41 -19.50
CA ILE A 398 -0.07 3.36 -20.73
C ILE A 398 -0.43 1.90 -21.08
N PRO A 399 0.50 0.94 -21.24
CA PRO A 399 0.17 -0.47 -21.46
C PRO A 399 -0.69 -1.07 -20.35
N LEU A 400 -0.45 -0.69 -19.09
CA LEU A 400 -1.26 -1.13 -17.96
C LEU A 400 -2.73 -0.70 -18.12
N SER A 401 -2.98 0.56 -18.53
CA SER A 401 -4.34 1.05 -18.79
C SER A 401 -5.03 0.34 -19.97
N PHE A 402 -4.28 -0.02 -21.03
CA PHE A 402 -4.83 -0.76 -22.16
C PHE A 402 -5.23 -2.18 -21.77
N THR A 403 -4.39 -2.88 -21.00
CA THR A 403 -4.72 -4.23 -20.51
C THR A 403 -5.89 -4.21 -19.54
N LEU A 404 -5.96 -3.22 -18.64
CA LEU A 404 -7.11 -3.00 -17.76
C LEU A 404 -8.40 -2.75 -18.56
N SER A 405 -8.36 -1.85 -19.54
CA SER A 405 -9.51 -1.54 -20.39
C SER A 405 -9.97 -2.77 -21.17
N GLY A 406 -9.01 -3.56 -21.69
CA GLY A 406 -9.27 -4.82 -22.35
C GLY A 406 -9.98 -5.83 -21.44
N PHE A 407 -9.55 -5.96 -20.19
CA PHE A 407 -10.24 -6.79 -19.20
C PHE A 407 -11.67 -6.33 -18.95
N LEU A 408 -11.88 -5.05 -18.68
CA LEU A 408 -13.21 -4.52 -18.35
C LEU A 408 -14.19 -4.67 -19.51
N LEU A 409 -13.77 -4.35 -20.74
CA LEU A 409 -14.60 -4.50 -21.94
C LEU A 409 -14.94 -5.98 -22.19
N TRP A 410 -13.96 -6.87 -22.05
CA TRP A 410 -14.19 -8.29 -22.28
C TRP A 410 -15.07 -8.91 -21.19
N ILE A 411 -14.88 -8.53 -19.91
CA ILE A 411 -15.75 -8.96 -18.80
C ILE A 411 -17.21 -8.58 -19.10
N MET A 412 -17.45 -7.33 -19.50
CA MET A 412 -18.81 -6.84 -19.80
C MET A 412 -19.41 -7.57 -21.02
N TYR A 413 -18.63 -7.72 -22.09
CA TYR A 413 -19.07 -8.45 -23.29
C TYR A 413 -19.39 -9.92 -22.98
N ALA A 414 -18.50 -10.60 -22.26
CA ALA A 414 -18.67 -11.99 -21.86
C ALA A 414 -19.90 -12.18 -20.97
N LEU A 415 -20.04 -11.35 -19.93
CA LEU A 415 -21.16 -11.42 -19.00
C LEU A 415 -22.51 -11.22 -19.70
N ASN A 416 -22.62 -10.23 -20.58
CA ASN A 416 -23.85 -9.99 -21.33
C ASN A 416 -24.15 -11.13 -22.31
N GLY A 417 -23.13 -11.64 -23.00
CA GLY A 417 -23.27 -12.80 -23.89
C GLY A 417 -23.72 -14.06 -23.15
N THR A 418 -23.12 -14.37 -22.00
CA THR A 418 -23.49 -15.53 -21.18
C THR A 418 -24.89 -15.39 -20.58
N MET A 419 -25.30 -14.19 -20.16
CA MET A 419 -26.68 -13.95 -19.73
C MET A 419 -27.68 -14.12 -20.87
N ALA A 420 -27.37 -13.64 -22.08
CA ALA A 420 -28.24 -13.82 -23.25
C ALA A 420 -28.37 -15.30 -23.65
N GLU A 421 -27.25 -16.04 -23.66
CA GLU A 421 -27.23 -17.49 -23.95
C GLU A 421 -28.08 -18.27 -22.93
N LEU A 422 -27.97 -17.95 -21.64
CA LEU A 422 -28.77 -18.60 -20.58
C LEU A 422 -30.25 -18.21 -20.61
N ALA A 423 -30.57 -16.97 -21.01
CA ALA A 423 -31.94 -16.50 -21.16
C ALA A 423 -32.65 -17.19 -22.33
N ASP A 424 -31.96 -17.36 -23.45
CA ASP A 424 -32.46 -18.08 -24.63
C ASP A 424 -32.74 -19.55 -24.33
N ARG A 425 -31.86 -20.20 -23.55
CA ARG A 425 -32.03 -21.58 -23.08
C ARG A 425 -33.01 -21.76 -21.91
N LYS A 426 -33.68 -20.69 -21.47
CA LYS A 426 -34.64 -20.70 -20.34
C LYS A 426 -34.07 -21.28 -19.03
N GLN A 427 -32.75 -21.18 -18.79
CA GLN A 427 -32.09 -21.71 -17.58
C GLN A 427 -32.15 -20.69 -16.43
N THR A 428 -33.27 -20.66 -15.72
CA THR A 428 -33.61 -19.61 -14.76
C THR A 428 -32.64 -19.53 -13.58
N TYR A 429 -32.23 -20.69 -13.04
CA TYR A 429 -31.34 -20.74 -11.89
C TYR A 429 -29.95 -20.17 -12.22
N LYS A 430 -29.30 -20.67 -13.29
CA LYS A 430 -27.96 -20.20 -13.70
C LYS A 430 -28.00 -18.72 -14.07
N LEU A 431 -29.05 -18.30 -14.80
CA LEU A 431 -29.24 -16.90 -15.17
C LEU A 431 -29.38 -15.98 -13.95
N SER A 432 -30.04 -16.44 -12.88
CA SER A 432 -30.15 -15.67 -11.63
C SER A 432 -28.78 -15.42 -10.98
N MET A 433 -27.84 -16.36 -11.08
CA MET A 433 -26.48 -16.19 -10.57
C MET A 433 -25.71 -15.14 -11.36
N PHE A 434 -25.77 -15.17 -12.70
CA PHE A 434 -25.10 -14.16 -13.54
C PHE A 434 -25.73 -12.77 -13.39
N ARG A 435 -27.05 -12.68 -13.21
CA ARG A 435 -27.72 -11.42 -12.86
C ARG A 435 -27.27 -10.90 -11.49
N ALA A 436 -27.07 -11.78 -10.51
CA ALA A 436 -26.52 -11.39 -9.22
C ALA A 436 -25.09 -10.85 -9.35
N LEU A 437 -24.23 -11.50 -10.14
CA LEU A 437 -22.90 -10.99 -10.47
C LEU A 437 -22.96 -9.60 -11.09
N TYR A 438 -23.81 -9.42 -12.11
CA TYR A 438 -23.99 -8.14 -12.78
C TYR A 438 -24.40 -7.03 -11.80
N ARG A 439 -25.33 -7.31 -10.89
CA ARG A 439 -25.74 -6.35 -9.84
C ARG A 439 -24.61 -6.02 -8.87
N ILE A 440 -23.81 -7.01 -8.46
CA ILE A 440 -22.63 -6.79 -7.59
C ILE A 440 -21.63 -5.87 -8.30
N LEU A 441 -21.31 -6.14 -9.57
CA LEU A 441 -20.38 -5.33 -10.35
C LEU A 441 -20.91 -3.91 -10.59
N LEU A 442 -22.20 -3.77 -10.93
CA LEU A 442 -22.84 -2.46 -11.10
C LEU A 442 -22.79 -1.63 -9.81
N LEU A 443 -23.11 -2.26 -8.67
CA LEU A 443 -23.03 -1.60 -7.37
C LEU A 443 -21.59 -1.19 -7.04
N ALA A 444 -20.60 -2.04 -7.32
CA ALA A 444 -19.19 -1.69 -7.13
C ALA A 444 -18.79 -0.46 -7.97
N VAL A 445 -19.18 -0.41 -9.24
CA VAL A 445 -18.90 0.76 -10.11
C VAL A 445 -19.58 2.03 -9.60
N ILE A 446 -20.83 1.95 -9.13
CA ILE A 446 -21.53 3.10 -8.53
C ILE A 446 -20.81 3.59 -7.27
N VAL A 447 -20.40 2.68 -6.38
CA VAL A 447 -19.67 3.02 -5.16
C VAL A 447 -18.33 3.67 -5.50
N ILE A 448 -17.58 3.11 -6.45
CA ILE A 448 -16.32 3.71 -6.92
C ILE A 448 -16.56 5.11 -7.49
N GLY A 449 -17.58 5.29 -8.32
CA GLY A 449 -17.93 6.59 -8.90
C GLY A 449 -18.29 7.62 -7.84
N ALA A 450 -19.09 7.25 -6.84
CA ALA A 450 -19.47 8.13 -5.74
C ALA A 450 -18.25 8.56 -4.90
N PHE A 451 -17.38 7.61 -4.53
CA PHE A 451 -16.14 7.92 -3.82
C PHE A 451 -15.17 8.72 -4.68
N PHE A 452 -15.09 8.47 -5.99
CA PHE A 452 -14.26 9.28 -6.89
C PHE A 452 -14.69 10.75 -6.91
N VAL A 453 -16.00 11.04 -6.88
CA VAL A 453 -16.50 12.42 -6.78
C VAL A 453 -16.08 13.06 -5.45
N VAL A 454 -16.25 12.36 -4.33
CA VAL A 454 -15.82 12.85 -3.01
C VAL A 454 -14.31 13.07 -2.96
N SER A 455 -13.53 12.13 -3.49
CA SER A 455 -12.07 12.24 -3.60
C SER A 455 -11.67 13.43 -4.48
N SER A 456 -12.33 13.63 -5.62
CA SER A 456 -12.07 14.78 -6.51
C SER A 456 -12.33 16.11 -5.80
N MET A 457 -13.43 16.22 -5.06
CA MET A 457 -13.73 17.40 -4.24
C MET A 457 -12.66 17.61 -3.16
N SER A 458 -12.27 16.55 -2.46
CA SER A 458 -11.20 16.61 -1.45
C SER A 458 -9.86 17.04 -2.05
N PHE A 459 -9.51 16.56 -3.24
CA PHE A 459 -8.23 16.87 -3.91
C PHE A 459 -8.26 18.20 -4.69
N SER A 460 -9.40 18.86 -4.85
CA SER A 460 -9.51 20.11 -5.61
C SER A 460 -8.62 21.20 -5.03
N ASN A 461 -8.46 21.22 -3.70
CA ASN A 461 -7.65 22.20 -2.99
C ASN A 461 -6.20 21.72 -2.77
N ARG A 462 -5.71 20.69 -3.49
CA ARG A 462 -4.38 20.11 -3.26
C ARG A 462 -3.20 21.07 -3.44
N LEU A 463 -3.43 22.20 -4.12
CA LEU A 463 -2.42 23.25 -4.35
C LEU A 463 -2.43 24.30 -3.23
N ASP A 464 -3.46 24.32 -2.39
CA ASP A 464 -3.50 25.22 -1.25
C ASP A 464 -2.55 24.71 -0.16
N GLU A 465 -1.83 25.64 0.47
CA GLU A 465 -0.85 25.32 1.52
C GLU A 465 -1.52 24.61 2.72
N ASP A 466 -2.80 24.89 2.96
CA ASP A 466 -3.60 24.31 4.06
C ASP A 466 -4.02 22.85 3.83
N TYR A 467 -3.90 22.31 2.61
CA TYR A 467 -4.42 20.99 2.28
C TYR A 467 -3.76 19.85 3.05
N ALA A 468 -2.43 19.76 3.02
CA ALA A 468 -1.70 18.69 3.71
C ALA A 468 -1.91 18.74 5.25
N PRO A 469 -1.84 19.92 5.90
CA PRO A 469 -2.15 20.10 7.32
C PRO A 469 -3.58 19.74 7.74
N GLU A 470 -4.58 19.96 6.89
CA GLU A 470 -5.97 19.61 7.23
C GLU A 470 -6.29 18.14 6.98
N THR A 471 -5.63 17.50 6.00
CA THR A 471 -5.99 16.15 5.53
C THR A 471 -5.01 15.05 5.93
N TRP A 472 -3.89 15.35 6.60
CA TRP A 472 -2.84 14.35 6.89
C TRP A 472 -3.33 13.11 7.65
N GLU A 473 -4.37 13.24 8.48
CA GLU A 473 -4.95 12.12 9.23
C GLU A 473 -5.88 11.24 8.39
N THR A 474 -6.67 11.84 7.50
CA THR A 474 -7.74 11.15 6.74
C THR A 474 -7.30 10.71 5.35
N ARG A 475 -6.18 11.24 4.85
CA ARG A 475 -5.67 10.98 3.50
C ARG A 475 -5.45 9.49 3.21
N TRP A 476 -4.86 8.75 4.16
CA TRP A 476 -4.60 7.32 3.96
C TRP A 476 -5.92 6.52 3.86
N TYR A 477 -6.97 6.95 4.56
CA TYR A 477 -8.27 6.28 4.51
C TYR A 477 -8.90 6.42 3.12
N LEU A 478 -8.80 7.61 2.53
CA LEU A 478 -9.32 7.95 1.21
C LEU A 478 -8.48 7.40 0.05
N LEU A 479 -7.19 7.14 0.26
CA LEU A 479 -6.34 6.57 -0.79
C LEU A 479 -6.24 5.04 -0.72
N ASP A 480 -6.17 4.46 0.48
CA ASP A 480 -5.85 3.05 0.65
C ASP A 480 -7.01 2.27 1.29
N ALA A 481 -7.55 2.74 2.42
CA ALA A 481 -8.42 1.92 3.26
C ALA A 481 -9.77 1.58 2.60
N TRP A 482 -10.46 2.56 2.01
CA TRP A 482 -11.77 2.33 1.42
C TRP A 482 -11.71 1.42 0.19
N LEU A 483 -10.64 1.52 -0.62
CA LEU A 483 -10.41 0.63 -1.77
C LEU A 483 -10.23 -0.82 -1.30
N ALA A 484 -9.46 -1.02 -0.23
CA ALA A 484 -9.28 -2.35 0.36
C ALA A 484 -10.58 -2.91 0.95
N ILE A 485 -11.39 -2.09 1.62
CA ILE A 485 -12.71 -2.49 2.15
C ILE A 485 -13.67 -2.85 1.01
N LEU A 486 -13.72 -2.03 -0.05
CA LEU A 486 -14.56 -2.30 -1.21
C LEU A 486 -14.15 -3.60 -1.90
N TYR A 487 -12.85 -3.80 -2.10
CA TYR A 487 -12.33 -5.04 -2.67
C TYR A 487 -12.72 -6.26 -1.82
N LEU A 488 -12.56 -6.18 -0.49
CA LEU A 488 -13.02 -7.23 0.44
C LEU A 488 -14.52 -7.52 0.26
N ALA A 489 -15.36 -6.48 0.21
CA ALA A 489 -16.81 -6.64 0.08
C ALA A 489 -17.20 -7.29 -1.25
N VAL A 490 -16.64 -6.83 -2.37
CA VAL A 490 -16.91 -7.37 -3.71
C VAL A 490 -16.41 -8.81 -3.83
N PHE A 491 -15.17 -9.07 -3.41
CA PHE A 491 -14.59 -10.41 -3.44
C PHE A 491 -15.38 -11.38 -2.57
N SER A 492 -15.76 -10.98 -1.35
CA SER A 492 -16.57 -11.81 -0.45
C SER A 492 -17.95 -12.11 -1.04
N SER A 493 -18.57 -11.13 -1.70
CA SER A 493 -19.87 -11.30 -2.37
C SER A 493 -19.77 -12.29 -3.53
N ILE A 494 -18.71 -12.21 -4.33
CA ILE A 494 -18.42 -13.15 -5.42
C ILE A 494 -18.15 -14.54 -4.83
N ALA A 495 -17.24 -14.67 -3.88
CA ALA A 495 -16.95 -15.96 -3.24
C ALA A 495 -18.24 -16.59 -2.68
N PHE A 496 -19.09 -15.82 -2.01
CA PHE A 496 -20.37 -16.31 -1.50
C PHE A 496 -21.33 -16.80 -2.58
N LEU A 497 -21.35 -16.14 -3.75
CA LEU A 497 -22.18 -16.52 -4.90
C LEU A 497 -21.74 -17.86 -5.50
N TRP A 498 -20.44 -18.15 -5.56
CA TRP A 498 -19.88 -19.42 -6.10
C TRP A 498 -19.47 -20.44 -5.02
N ARG A 499 -19.99 -20.30 -3.80
CA ARG A 499 -19.61 -21.15 -2.67
C ARG A 499 -19.80 -22.65 -2.96
N PRO A 500 -18.97 -23.53 -2.36
CA PRO A 500 -19.19 -24.97 -2.43
C PRO A 500 -20.53 -25.36 -1.78
N THR A 501 -21.41 -26.02 -2.54
CA THR A 501 -22.67 -26.61 -2.09
C THR A 501 -22.81 -28.00 -2.70
N GLY A 502 -23.51 -28.92 -2.03
CA GLY A 502 -23.70 -30.30 -2.51
C GLY A 502 -24.48 -30.42 -3.84
N HIS A 503 -25.12 -29.36 -4.31
CA HIS A 503 -25.84 -29.35 -5.59
C HIS A 503 -24.98 -28.86 -6.77
N ASN A 504 -23.75 -28.38 -6.53
CA ASN A 504 -22.92 -27.73 -7.55
C ASN A 504 -22.57 -28.62 -8.75
N ARG A 505 -22.33 -29.91 -8.53
CA ARG A 505 -22.05 -30.84 -9.64
C ARG A 505 -23.30 -31.11 -10.49
N ARG A 506 -24.47 -31.18 -9.84
CA ARG A 506 -25.75 -31.28 -10.53
C ARG A 506 -26.00 -30.03 -11.38
N LEU A 507 -25.69 -28.84 -10.85
CA LEU A 507 -25.82 -27.57 -11.59
C LEU A 507 -24.96 -27.49 -12.86
N ALA A 508 -23.77 -28.07 -12.86
CA ALA A 508 -22.91 -28.12 -14.05
C ALA A 508 -23.42 -29.11 -15.12
N MET A 509 -24.08 -30.20 -14.70
CA MET A 509 -24.47 -31.30 -15.59
C MET A 509 -25.97 -31.31 -15.95
N SER A 510 -26.82 -30.60 -15.22
CA SER A 510 -28.26 -30.53 -15.51
C SER A 510 -28.57 -29.30 -16.34
N ASP A 511 -28.96 -29.51 -17.58
CA ASP A 511 -29.75 -28.54 -18.32
C ASP A 511 -31.20 -28.63 -17.82
N GLU A 512 -31.76 -27.52 -17.34
CA GLU A 512 -33.18 -27.44 -17.07
C GLU A 512 -33.89 -27.62 -18.43
N LEU A 513 -34.63 -28.72 -18.60
CA LEU A 513 -35.50 -28.88 -19.76
C LEU A 513 -36.51 -27.75 -19.71
N ALA A 514 -36.63 -26.99 -20.80
CA ALA A 514 -37.70 -26.03 -20.97
C ALA A 514 -39.04 -26.78 -20.98
N GLN A 515 -39.65 -26.95 -19.80
CA GLN A 515 -41.06 -27.29 -19.73
C GLN A 515 -41.80 -26.00 -20.07
N ASP A 516 -42.13 -25.84 -21.36
CA ASP A 516 -43.12 -24.87 -21.77
C ASP A 516 -44.46 -25.31 -21.18
N ASP A 517 -44.84 -24.68 -20.06
CA ASP A 517 -46.16 -24.82 -19.44
C ASP A 517 -47.29 -24.36 -20.40
N ASP A 518 -46.92 -23.60 -21.44
CA ASP A 518 -47.82 -23.14 -22.52
C ASP A 518 -47.98 -24.15 -23.67
N GLY A 519 -47.23 -25.26 -23.70
CA GLY A 519 -47.33 -26.30 -24.74
C GLY A 519 -48.01 -27.59 -24.27
N ALA A 520 -48.19 -27.77 -22.97
CA ALA A 520 -48.83 -28.96 -22.39
C ALA A 520 -50.36 -28.79 -22.20
N GLY A 521 -50.90 -27.60 -22.45
CA GLY A 521 -52.33 -27.30 -22.30
C GLY A 521 -53.20 -27.56 -23.53
N GLU A 522 -52.62 -27.78 -24.71
CA GLU A 522 -53.38 -27.83 -25.98
C GLU A 522 -53.39 -29.21 -26.68
N TYR A 523 -52.62 -30.20 -26.20
CA TYR A 523 -52.52 -31.51 -26.87
C TYR A 523 -53.25 -32.68 -26.21
N ASP A 524 -54.00 -32.51 -25.11
CA ASP A 524 -54.61 -33.67 -24.42
C ASP A 524 -56.02 -33.46 -23.81
N LEU A 525 -56.84 -32.56 -24.37
CA LEU A 525 -58.23 -32.36 -23.90
C LEU A 525 -59.33 -32.79 -24.88
N GLU A 526 -58.97 -33.32 -26.06
CA GLU A 526 -59.94 -33.82 -27.04
C GLU A 526 -60.07 -35.36 -27.08
N ALA A 527 -59.22 -36.10 -26.34
CA ALA A 527 -59.26 -37.56 -26.28
C ALA A 527 -60.07 -38.15 -25.10
N ILE A 528 -60.56 -37.32 -24.16
CA ILE A 528 -61.31 -37.77 -22.99
C ILE A 528 -62.71 -37.13 -23.00
N ARG A 529 -63.58 -37.59 -23.92
CA ARG A 529 -65.03 -37.51 -23.70
C ARG A 529 -65.53 -38.85 -23.18
N PRO A 530 -66.08 -38.93 -21.97
CA PRO A 530 -66.71 -40.14 -21.47
C PRO A 530 -68.15 -40.18 -21.96
N ASP A 531 -68.40 -40.85 -23.09
CA ASP A 531 -69.76 -41.30 -23.42
C ASP A 531 -70.02 -42.62 -22.70
N GLY A 532 -70.85 -42.55 -21.66
CA GLY A 532 -71.41 -43.70 -20.98
C GLY A 532 -72.92 -43.54 -20.80
N MET A 533 -73.70 -44.36 -21.51
CA MET A 533 -74.95 -44.95 -21.01
C MET A 533 -75.37 -46.13 -21.91
N GLY A 534 -75.38 -47.36 -21.37
CA GLY A 534 -75.95 -48.56 -22.03
C GLY A 534 -77.50 -48.63 -21.93
N PRO A 535 -78.16 -49.79 -22.14
CA PRO A 535 -77.62 -51.16 -22.21
C PRO A 535 -78.22 -52.14 -23.26
N SER A 536 -77.49 -53.27 -23.44
CA SER A 536 -77.94 -54.66 -23.69
C SER A 536 -78.89 -55.02 -24.85
N GLU A 537 -78.46 -55.93 -25.75
CA GLU A 537 -79.03 -57.29 -25.89
C GLU A 537 -78.21 -58.20 -26.84
N GLU A 538 -78.41 -59.50 -26.65
CA GLU A 538 -77.68 -60.70 -27.06
C GLU A 538 -77.46 -60.94 -28.57
N HIS A 539 -76.37 -61.64 -28.94
CA HIS A 539 -76.45 -62.92 -29.69
C HIS A 539 -75.11 -63.70 -29.75
N LEU A 540 -75.25 -65.03 -29.72
CA LEU A 540 -74.28 -66.12 -29.48
C LEU A 540 -73.09 -66.29 -30.48
N PRO A 541 -72.05 -67.07 -30.10
CA PRO A 541 -70.82 -67.28 -30.88
C PRO A 541 -70.82 -68.57 -31.73
N GLY A 542 -70.15 -68.51 -32.88
CA GLY A 542 -69.87 -69.63 -33.77
C GLY A 542 -68.37 -69.81 -34.04
N THR A 543 -67.77 -70.76 -33.32
CA THR A 543 -66.86 -71.84 -33.78
C THR A 543 -65.88 -71.63 -34.96
N ARG A 544 -64.59 -71.81 -34.60
CA ARG A 544 -63.48 -72.51 -35.32
C ARG A 544 -62.63 -71.83 -36.42
N GLU A 545 -61.35 -71.75 -36.04
CA GLU A 545 -60.13 -72.25 -36.72
C GLU A 545 -59.40 -71.36 -37.76
N PRO A 546 -58.06 -71.56 -37.87
CA PRO A 546 -57.07 -70.52 -38.16
C PRO A 546 -56.55 -70.58 -39.60
N LEU A 547 -55.66 -69.65 -39.99
CA LEU A 547 -54.46 -69.90 -40.82
C LEU A 547 -53.65 -68.61 -41.09
N ARG A 548 -52.33 -68.70 -40.82
CA ARG A 548 -51.13 -68.12 -41.53
C ARG A 548 -51.06 -66.61 -41.77
N GLN A 549 -49.92 -65.93 -41.84
CA GLN A 549 -48.45 -66.10 -41.78
C GLN A 549 -47.95 -64.65 -41.51
N GLU A 550 -46.81 -64.31 -40.95
CA GLU A 550 -45.45 -64.62 -41.39
C GLU A 550 -44.45 -64.01 -40.39
N GLU A 551 -43.23 -64.54 -40.47
CA GLU A 551 -42.10 -64.53 -39.55
C GLU A 551 -41.06 -63.47 -39.95
N VAL A 552 -40.39 -62.80 -39.00
CA VAL A 552 -39.02 -62.31 -39.18
C VAL A 552 -38.20 -62.49 -37.91
N VAL A 553 -37.12 -63.23 -38.09
CA VAL A 553 -36.05 -63.68 -37.20
C VAL A 553 -34.99 -62.59 -36.97
N PHE A 554 -34.39 -62.55 -35.78
CA PHE A 554 -32.93 -62.36 -35.65
C PHE A 554 -32.41 -63.22 -34.50
N GLU A 555 -31.47 -64.10 -34.85
CA GLU A 555 -30.92 -65.21 -34.09
C GLU A 555 -29.65 -64.77 -33.34
N ILE A 556 -29.53 -65.18 -32.08
CA ILE A 556 -28.31 -65.17 -31.27
C ILE A 556 -27.61 -66.50 -31.54
N GLY A 557 -26.33 -66.47 -31.93
CA GLY A 557 -25.50 -67.65 -32.08
C GLY A 557 -24.25 -67.54 -31.20
N ASP A 558 -24.24 -68.34 -30.13
CA ASP A 558 -23.04 -68.81 -29.44
C ASP A 558 -22.68 -70.21 -30.00
N ASP A 559 -21.38 -70.51 -30.10
CA ASP A 559 -20.74 -71.81 -29.74
C ASP A 559 -19.30 -71.93 -30.31
N ASP A 560 -18.35 -71.78 -29.39
CA ASP A 560 -17.12 -72.54 -29.05
C ASP A 560 -16.25 -73.39 -30.04
N GLU A 561 -14.95 -73.41 -29.66
CA GLU A 561 -13.80 -74.33 -29.93
C GLU A 561 -13.11 -74.28 -31.33
N ASP A 562 -11.78 -74.34 -31.54
CA ASP A 562 -10.60 -74.68 -30.71
C ASP A 562 -9.27 -74.29 -31.42
N GLU A 563 -8.16 -74.34 -30.65
CA GLU A 563 -6.72 -74.51 -31.03
C GLU A 563 -5.85 -73.40 -31.70
N GLY A 564 -4.67 -73.13 -31.09
CA GLY A 564 -3.43 -72.90 -31.86
C GLY A 564 -2.49 -71.70 -31.56
N VAL A 565 -1.69 -71.78 -30.48
CA VAL A 565 -0.25 -71.40 -30.33
C VAL A 565 0.37 -70.22 -31.12
N GLY A 566 1.00 -69.24 -30.40
CA GLY A 566 2.36 -68.75 -30.77
C GLY A 566 2.69 -67.24 -30.86
N ARG A 567 3.38 -66.72 -29.82
CA ARG A 567 4.55 -65.79 -29.82
C ARG A 567 4.67 -64.52 -30.74
N ARG A 568 4.94 -63.40 -30.04
CA ARG A 568 6.03 -62.38 -30.21
C ARG A 568 6.05 -61.34 -31.37
N ARG A 569 6.26 -60.08 -30.93
CA ARG A 569 7.15 -58.99 -31.45
C ARG A 569 6.88 -58.35 -32.83
N GLY A 570 6.55 -57.06 -32.81
CA GLY A 570 7.47 -55.95 -33.14
C GLY A 570 7.86 -55.65 -34.62
N ALA A 571 7.61 -54.39 -34.99
CA ALA A 571 8.40 -53.51 -35.89
C ALA A 571 8.42 -53.73 -37.43
N GLY A 572 8.53 -52.61 -38.15
CA GLY A 572 8.95 -52.51 -39.56
C GLY A 572 7.83 -52.04 -40.52
N GLU A 573 7.75 -50.77 -40.94
CA GLU A 573 8.59 -50.09 -41.94
C GLU A 573 8.11 -50.35 -43.39
N ARG A 574 7.77 -49.27 -44.10
CA ARG A 574 7.71 -49.22 -45.57
C ARG A 574 8.11 -47.83 -46.04
N GLU A 575 9.36 -47.75 -46.49
CA GLU A 575 9.87 -46.70 -47.37
C GLU A 575 9.48 -46.97 -48.83
N GLY A 576 9.40 -45.86 -49.58
CA GLY A 576 9.90 -45.76 -50.95
C GLY A 576 8.85 -45.79 -52.06
N LEU A 577 9.00 -45.08 -53.18
CA LEU A 577 9.96 -44.06 -53.63
C LEU A 577 9.55 -43.70 -55.08
N MET A 578 10.21 -42.67 -55.64
CA MET A 578 10.24 -42.19 -57.04
C MET A 578 9.29 -41.02 -57.35
N GLY A 579 9.73 -39.92 -57.96
CA GLY A 579 11.04 -39.52 -58.50
C GLY A 579 10.93 -38.06 -58.99
N ASP A 580 11.86 -37.19 -58.60
CA ASP A 580 12.96 -36.64 -59.41
C ASP A 580 12.58 -35.45 -60.33
N GLY A 581 13.38 -34.37 -60.31
CA GLY A 581 13.16 -33.22 -61.20
C GLY A 581 13.66 -31.81 -60.79
N ARG A 582 14.84 -31.68 -60.20
CA ARG A 582 15.87 -30.62 -60.42
C ARG A 582 15.49 -29.15 -60.81
N VAL A 583 15.83 -28.22 -59.90
CA VAL A 583 16.59 -26.93 -60.05
C VAL A 583 16.33 -26.00 -61.25
N LYS A 584 15.97 -24.71 -60.98
CA LYS A 584 16.82 -23.52 -61.27
C LYS A 584 16.25 -22.20 -60.74
N ASP A 585 17.15 -21.37 -60.21
CA ASP A 585 17.01 -19.95 -59.88
C ASP A 585 16.35 -19.10 -60.97
N ARG A 586 15.60 -18.05 -60.55
CA ARG A 586 15.94 -16.66 -60.90
C ARG A 586 15.14 -15.65 -60.08
N SER A 587 15.88 -14.65 -59.60
CA SER A 587 15.46 -13.35 -59.12
C SER A 587 14.55 -12.62 -60.12
N ASP A 588 13.53 -11.94 -59.60
CA ASP A 588 13.33 -10.47 -59.71
C ASP A 588 12.39 -10.01 -58.58
#